data_AF-A0AAE6BUJ2-F1
#
_entry.id   AF-A0AAE6BUJ2-F1
#
_cell.length_a   1.000
_cell.length_b   1.000
_cell.length_c   1.000
_cell.angle_alpha   90.00
_cell.angle_beta   90.00
_cell.angle_gamma   90.00
#
_symmetry.space_group_name_H-M   'P 1'
#
loop_
_entity.id
_entity.type
_entity.pdbx_description
1 polymer ?
#
loop_
_entity_poly.entity_id
_entity_poly.type
_entity_poly.pdbx_seq_one_letter_code
_entity_poly.pdbx_strand_id
1 'polypeptide(L)'
;MIRLTTFISALFLTLSLNAQIGYQVSLLDAATGQPRADETVSVTVEITDSSGSLICSETKSATSDDFGVLSLTIGNASTFENADWSKLPFYISATVDDVLLGRSQILNVPVAEYAKKTGNLTQEILMSKTWSGGGYHLSFSKDNYYCPLNHKKASPTS
;
A
#
# COMPACT_ATOMS: atom_id res chain seq x y z
N MET A 1 5.84 29.77 -31.26
CA MET A 1 6.13 29.30 -29.88
C MET A 1 5.00 28.41 -29.33
N ILE A 2 4.52 27.42 -30.10
CA ILE A 2 3.38 26.52 -29.75
C ILE A 2 3.73 25.03 -30.04
N ARG A 3 4.99 24.71 -30.35
CA ARG A 3 5.38 23.38 -30.87
C ARG A 3 6.14 22.48 -29.89
N LEU A 4 6.31 22.91 -28.62
CA LEU A 4 7.03 22.13 -27.60
C LEU A 4 6.19 21.83 -26.34
N THR A 5 5.20 22.68 -26.01
CA THR A 5 4.35 22.50 -24.82
C THR A 5 3.30 21.39 -24.98
N THR A 6 2.83 21.13 -26.19
CA THR A 6 1.89 20.03 -26.48
C THR A 6 2.51 18.65 -26.34
N PHE A 7 3.83 18.52 -26.49
CA PHE A 7 4.54 17.24 -26.30
C PHE A 7 4.65 16.85 -24.82
N ILE A 8 4.90 17.83 -23.95
CA ILE A 8 4.95 17.62 -22.50
C ILE A 8 3.55 17.28 -21.96
N SER A 9 2.49 17.89 -22.50
CA SER A 9 1.09 17.58 -22.12
C SER A 9 0.63 16.19 -22.55
N ALA A 10 1.13 15.63 -23.65
CA ALA A 10 0.75 14.29 -24.12
C ALA A 10 1.47 13.17 -23.35
N LEU A 11 2.63 13.46 -22.74
CA LEU A 11 3.40 12.49 -21.95
C LEU A 11 2.72 12.13 -20.61
N PHE A 12 1.77 12.95 -20.14
CA PHE A 12 1.00 12.68 -18.93
C PHE A 12 -0.23 11.77 -19.14
N LEU A 13 -0.54 11.34 -20.38
CA LEU A 13 -1.83 10.71 -20.67
C LEU A 13 -1.92 9.20 -20.49
N THR A 14 -0.85 8.48 -20.13
CA THR A 14 -0.92 7.00 -20.01
C THR A 14 -0.08 6.40 -18.89
N LEU A 15 0.13 7.10 -17.77
CA LEU A 15 0.68 6.44 -16.58
C LEU A 15 -0.45 5.68 -15.86
N SER A 16 -0.70 4.45 -16.32
CA SER A 16 -1.46 3.46 -15.54
C SER A 16 -0.64 3.11 -14.30
N LEU A 17 -0.91 3.78 -13.18
CA LEU A 17 -0.28 3.47 -11.89
C LEU A 17 -0.82 2.13 -11.38
N ASN A 18 -0.22 1.04 -11.85
CA ASN A 18 -0.42 -0.28 -11.27
C ASN A 18 0.20 -0.28 -9.87
N ALA A 19 -0.51 -0.81 -8.87
CA ALA A 19 0.01 -0.96 -7.52
C ALA A 19 1.28 -1.81 -7.55
N GLN A 20 2.41 -1.20 -7.26
CA GLN A 20 3.72 -1.82 -7.26
C GLN A 20 4.44 -1.43 -5.96
N ILE A 21 5.21 -2.35 -5.41
CA ILE A 21 5.98 -2.16 -4.19
C ILE A 21 7.43 -1.96 -4.57
N GLY A 22 7.97 -0.77 -4.27
CA GLY A 22 9.41 -0.58 -4.25
C GLY A 22 10.00 -1.29 -3.04
N TYR A 23 10.95 -2.19 -3.25
CA TYR A 23 11.61 -2.96 -2.22
C TYR A 23 13.13 -2.87 -2.39
N GLN A 24 13.84 -2.56 -1.31
CA GLN A 24 15.29 -2.45 -1.30
C GLN A 24 15.87 -3.40 -0.27
N VAL A 25 16.91 -4.14 -0.67
CA VAL A 25 17.64 -5.06 0.20
C VAL A 25 19.14 -4.94 -0.06
N SER A 26 19.94 -5.13 0.98
CA SER A 26 21.40 -5.14 0.86
C SER A 26 21.91 -6.56 0.61
N LEU A 27 22.75 -6.68 -0.39
CA LEU A 27 23.50 -7.87 -0.75
C LEU A 27 24.91 -7.72 -0.18
N LEU A 28 25.20 -8.49 0.86
CA LEU A 28 26.48 -8.48 1.54
C LEU A 28 27.15 -9.85 1.42
N ASP A 29 28.47 -9.86 1.37
CA ASP A 29 29.26 -11.07 1.49
C ASP A 29 29.20 -11.58 2.93
N ALA A 30 28.80 -12.85 3.10
CA ALA A 30 28.55 -13.43 4.41
C ALA A 30 29.82 -13.60 5.27
N ALA A 31 30.99 -13.73 4.64
CA ALA A 31 32.25 -13.96 5.35
C ALA A 31 32.92 -12.65 5.80
N THR A 32 32.81 -11.60 4.98
CA THR A 32 33.52 -10.33 5.15
C THR A 32 32.61 -9.18 5.59
N GLY A 33 31.29 -9.32 5.42
CA GLY A 33 30.31 -8.26 5.64
C GLY A 33 30.41 -7.11 4.64
N GLN A 34 31.24 -7.24 3.60
CA GLN A 34 31.42 -6.21 2.58
C GLN A 34 30.26 -6.23 1.59
N PRO A 35 29.91 -5.07 0.98
CA PRO A 35 28.96 -5.03 -0.12
C PRO A 35 29.37 -5.92 -1.29
N ARG A 36 28.44 -6.72 -1.79
CA ARG A 36 28.54 -7.35 -3.11
C ARG A 36 28.07 -6.32 -4.14
N ALA A 37 28.99 -5.50 -4.63
CA ALA A 37 28.71 -4.40 -5.55
C ALA A 37 28.78 -4.82 -7.03
N ASP A 38 28.02 -4.12 -7.89
CA ASP A 38 27.93 -4.35 -9.34
C ASP A 38 27.60 -5.81 -9.73
N GLU A 39 26.97 -6.56 -8.83
CA GLU A 39 26.67 -7.96 -9.01
C GLU A 39 25.23 -8.15 -9.49
N THR A 40 25.06 -8.88 -10.59
CA THR A 40 23.73 -9.23 -11.10
C THR A 40 23.31 -10.59 -10.54
N VAL A 41 22.25 -10.59 -9.75
CA VAL A 41 21.74 -11.78 -9.06
C VAL A 41 20.27 -12.03 -9.37
N SER A 42 19.86 -13.29 -9.25
CA SER A 42 18.46 -13.68 -9.30
C SER A 42 17.86 -13.59 -7.89
N VAL A 43 16.89 -12.71 -7.71
CA VAL A 43 16.20 -12.47 -6.44
C VAL A 43 14.80 -13.08 -6.51
N THR A 44 14.51 -14.01 -5.60
CA THR A 44 13.15 -14.47 -5.36
C THR A 44 12.52 -13.63 -4.26
N VAL A 45 11.39 -13.00 -4.56
CA VAL A 45 10.65 -12.15 -3.63
C VAL A 45 9.29 -12.76 -3.37
N GLU A 46 8.94 -12.84 -2.09
CA GLU A 46 7.67 -13.40 -1.64
C GLU A 46 6.90 -12.38 -0.79
N ILE A 47 5.59 -12.35 -0.98
CA ILE A 47 4.66 -11.62 -0.14
C ILE A 47 3.79 -12.63 0.60
N THR A 48 3.70 -12.51 1.91
CA THR A 48 2.94 -13.42 2.77
C THR A 48 2.01 -12.66 3.71
N ASP A 49 0.94 -13.32 4.15
CA ASP A 49 0.07 -12.80 5.21
C ASP A 49 0.67 -13.00 6.61
N SER A 50 -0.05 -12.56 7.65
CA SER A 50 0.39 -12.68 9.05
C SER A 50 0.53 -14.13 9.54
N SER A 51 -0.09 -15.09 8.86
CA SER A 51 0.01 -16.53 9.13
C SER A 51 1.08 -17.24 8.29
N GLY A 52 1.74 -16.51 7.38
CA GLY A 52 2.73 -17.07 6.45
C GLY A 52 2.13 -17.63 5.16
N SER A 53 0.84 -17.43 4.89
CA SER A 53 0.24 -17.85 3.62
C SER A 53 0.79 -17.00 2.47
N LEU A 54 1.16 -17.63 1.37
CA LEU A 54 1.68 -16.97 0.18
C LEU A 54 0.58 -16.15 -0.52
N ILE A 55 0.87 -14.87 -0.78
CA ILE A 55 0.04 -13.96 -1.57
C ILE A 55 0.64 -13.82 -2.97
N CYS A 56 1.97 -13.71 -3.07
CA CYS A 56 2.68 -13.50 -4.32
C CYS A 56 4.10 -14.05 -4.22
N SER A 57 4.61 -14.61 -5.31
CA SER A 57 6.02 -15.01 -5.46
C SER A 57 6.49 -14.59 -6.86
N GLU A 58 7.57 -13.82 -6.92
CA GLU A 58 8.17 -13.32 -8.16
C GLU A 58 9.68 -13.51 -8.11
N THR A 59 10.27 -13.97 -9.21
CA THR A 59 11.73 -14.01 -9.37
C THR A 59 12.16 -12.95 -10.38
N LYS A 60 13.13 -12.11 -10.00
CA LYS A 60 13.66 -11.02 -10.83
C LYS A 60 15.18 -11.00 -10.84
N SER A 61 15.74 -10.60 -11.97
CA SER A 61 17.16 -10.26 -12.06
C SER A 61 17.35 -8.80 -11.68
N ALA A 62 18.32 -8.52 -10.80
CA ALA A 62 18.68 -7.17 -10.39
C ALA A 62 20.19 -7.06 -10.20
N THR A 63 20.73 -5.87 -10.48
CA THR A 63 22.14 -5.54 -10.28
C THR A 63 22.25 -4.64 -9.05
N SER A 64 23.15 -4.98 -8.13
CA SER A 64 23.43 -4.19 -6.92
C SER A 64 24.21 -2.93 -7.22
N ASP A 65 23.99 -1.86 -6.46
CA ASP A 65 24.84 -0.66 -6.52
C ASP A 65 26.18 -0.82 -5.79
N ASP A 66 26.99 0.26 -5.74
CA ASP A 66 28.29 0.33 -5.07
C ASP A 66 28.23 -0.03 -3.57
N PHE A 67 27.04 0.06 -2.95
CA PHE A 67 26.79 -0.27 -1.55
C PHE A 67 26.09 -1.63 -1.39
N GLY A 68 26.00 -2.41 -2.47
CA GLY A 68 25.37 -3.72 -2.47
C GLY A 68 23.85 -3.64 -2.43
N VAL A 69 23.23 -2.50 -2.69
CA VAL A 69 21.77 -2.35 -2.60
C VAL A 69 21.11 -2.81 -3.89
N LEU A 70 20.18 -3.76 -3.76
CA LEU A 70 19.28 -4.19 -4.82
C LEU A 70 17.98 -3.41 -4.71
N SER A 71 17.60 -2.72 -5.79
CA SER A 71 16.32 -2.01 -5.90
C SER A 71 15.36 -2.78 -6.80
N LEU A 72 14.22 -3.19 -6.24
CA LEU A 72 13.25 -4.05 -6.89
C LEU A 72 11.87 -3.39 -6.92
N THR A 73 11.13 -3.61 -7.99
CA THR A 73 9.72 -3.26 -8.07
C THR A 73 8.92 -4.55 -8.11
N ILE A 74 8.00 -4.77 -7.17
CA ILE A 74 7.33 -6.05 -6.93
C ILE A 74 5.82 -5.90 -7.09
N GLY A 75 5.18 -6.90 -7.66
CA GLY A 75 3.75 -6.92 -7.87
C GLY A 75 3.28 -6.12 -9.08
N ASN A 76 1.97 -6.10 -9.24
CA ASN A 76 1.21 -5.32 -10.20
C ASN A 76 -0.21 -5.11 -9.65
N ALA A 77 -1.13 -4.58 -10.48
CA ALA A 77 -2.50 -4.28 -10.06
C ALA A 77 -3.27 -5.49 -9.49
N SER A 78 -2.96 -6.72 -9.91
CA SER A 78 -3.67 -7.92 -9.46
C SER A 78 -3.04 -8.63 -8.27
N THR A 79 -1.85 -8.21 -7.81
CA THR A 79 -1.11 -8.88 -6.72
C THR A 79 -1.93 -9.03 -5.44
N PHE A 80 -2.82 -8.08 -5.14
CA PHE A 80 -3.66 -8.10 -3.93
C PHE A 80 -5.15 -8.31 -4.22
N GLU A 81 -5.52 -8.70 -5.44
CA GLU A 81 -6.93 -8.92 -5.82
C GLU A 81 -7.59 -10.01 -4.97
N ASN A 82 -6.86 -11.07 -4.62
CA ASN A 82 -7.38 -12.19 -3.83
C ASN A 82 -6.80 -12.24 -2.42
N ALA A 83 -6.06 -11.22 -2.00
CA ALA A 83 -5.50 -11.17 -0.65
C ALA A 83 -6.60 -11.05 0.41
N ASP A 84 -6.48 -11.81 1.49
CA ASP A 84 -7.37 -11.74 2.65
C ASP A 84 -6.93 -10.60 3.58
N TRP A 85 -7.66 -9.49 3.52
CA TRP A 85 -7.40 -8.26 4.28
C TRP A 85 -7.64 -8.40 5.79
N SER A 86 -8.28 -9.49 6.24
CA SER A 86 -8.40 -9.78 7.67
C SER A 86 -7.11 -10.34 8.27
N LYS A 87 -6.17 -10.78 7.43
CA LYS A 87 -4.88 -11.38 7.82
C LYS A 87 -3.71 -10.42 7.70
N LEU A 88 -3.98 -9.15 7.96
CA LEU A 88 -2.93 -8.14 8.10
C LEU A 88 -2.15 -8.38 9.42
N PRO A 89 -0.86 -8.00 9.46
CA PRO A 89 -0.13 -7.33 8.40
C PRO A 89 0.49 -8.28 7.36
N PHE A 90 0.72 -7.77 6.16
CA PHE A 90 1.45 -8.50 5.11
C PHE A 90 2.96 -8.25 5.23
N TYR A 91 3.74 -9.24 4.84
CA TYR A 91 5.20 -9.22 4.86
C TYR A 91 5.76 -9.45 3.47
N ILE A 92 6.87 -8.77 3.16
CA ILE A 92 7.67 -9.00 1.96
C ILE A 92 9.05 -9.53 2.37
N SER A 93 9.56 -10.51 1.64
CA SER A 93 10.90 -11.06 1.84
C SER A 93 11.63 -11.26 0.52
N ALA A 94 12.96 -11.12 0.52
CA ALA A 94 13.82 -11.44 -0.62
C ALA A 94 14.86 -12.50 -0.26
N THR A 95 15.05 -13.42 -1.19
CA THR A 95 16.00 -14.53 -1.11
C THR A 95 16.91 -14.49 -2.34
N VAL A 96 18.21 -14.61 -2.13
CA VAL A 96 19.24 -14.73 -3.19
C VAL A 96 20.14 -15.89 -2.80
N ASP A 97 20.46 -16.77 -3.75
CA ASP A 97 21.33 -17.93 -3.52
C ASP A 97 20.89 -18.78 -2.29
N ASP A 98 19.58 -18.99 -2.14
CA ASP A 98 18.95 -19.67 -1.00
C ASP A 98 19.14 -18.98 0.37
N VAL A 99 19.65 -17.75 0.40
CA VAL A 99 19.82 -16.94 1.61
C VAL A 99 18.76 -15.84 1.69
N LEU A 100 18.00 -15.83 2.79
CA LEU A 100 17.04 -14.76 3.10
C LEU A 100 17.79 -13.46 3.43
N LEU A 101 17.69 -12.46 2.56
CA LEU A 101 18.38 -11.16 2.72
C LEU A 101 17.61 -10.19 3.61
N GLY A 102 16.29 -10.33 3.68
CA GLY A 102 15.47 -9.46 4.51
C GLY A 102 13.99 -9.82 4.46
N ARG A 103 13.30 -9.54 5.56
CA ARG A 103 11.85 -9.64 5.70
C ARG A 103 11.34 -8.39 6.41
N SER A 104 10.35 -7.72 5.83
CA SER A 104 9.78 -6.50 6.38
C SER A 104 8.27 -6.46 6.21
N GLN A 105 7.59 -5.63 7.02
CA GLN A 105 6.16 -5.43 6.92
C GLN A 105 5.82 -4.43 5.81
N ILE A 106 4.81 -4.73 5.00
CA ILE A 106 4.30 -3.78 4.00
C ILE A 106 3.28 -2.85 4.68
N LEU A 107 3.64 -1.57 4.86
CA LEU A 107 2.81 -0.60 5.58
C LEU A 107 1.92 0.27 4.66
N ASN A 108 2.33 0.55 3.43
CA ASN A 108 1.76 1.67 2.65
C ASN A 108 0.79 1.25 1.53
N VAL A 109 1.01 0.10 0.90
CA VAL A 109 0.22 -0.36 -0.26
C VAL A 109 -1.10 -1.05 0.13
N PRO A 110 -1.15 -1.87 1.20
CA PRO A 110 -2.36 -2.59 1.59
C PRO A 110 -3.58 -1.69 1.83
N VAL A 111 -3.40 -0.55 2.53
CA VAL A 111 -4.51 0.34 2.89
C VAL A 111 -5.12 1.01 1.66
N ALA A 112 -4.32 1.37 0.65
CA ALA A 112 -4.79 2.04 -0.57
C ALA A 112 -5.58 1.09 -1.50
N GLU A 113 -5.15 -0.17 -1.63
CA GLU A 113 -5.87 -1.17 -2.42
C GLU A 113 -7.17 -1.63 -1.74
N TYR A 114 -7.18 -1.78 -0.40
CA TYR A 114 -8.42 -2.01 0.34
C TYR A 114 -9.40 -0.84 0.22
N ALA A 115 -8.91 0.40 0.26
CA ALA A 115 -9.73 1.61 0.06
C ALA A 115 -10.39 1.65 -1.34
N LYS A 116 -9.72 1.16 -2.39
CA LYS A 116 -10.33 1.02 -3.73
C LYS A 116 -11.49 0.02 -3.73
N LYS A 117 -11.40 -1.07 -2.96
CA LYS A 117 -12.44 -2.11 -2.89
C LYS A 117 -13.66 -1.72 -2.06
N THR A 118 -13.53 -0.77 -1.13
CA THR A 118 -14.60 -0.42 -0.18
C THR A 118 -15.72 0.46 -0.74
N GLY A 119 -15.76 0.63 -2.07
CA GLY A 119 -16.78 1.41 -2.76
C GLY A 119 -16.51 2.91 -2.65
N ASN A 120 -17.01 3.67 -3.63
CA ASN A 120 -16.90 5.13 -3.57
C ASN A 120 -17.78 5.66 -2.44
N LEU A 121 -17.17 6.35 -1.48
CA LEU A 121 -17.89 7.07 -0.45
C LEU A 121 -18.48 8.34 -1.07
N THR A 122 -19.73 8.25 -1.52
CA THR A 122 -20.42 9.41 -2.11
C THR A 122 -21.04 10.29 -1.03
N GLN A 123 -21.35 11.54 -1.40
CA GLN A 123 -22.05 12.45 -0.51
C GLN A 123 -23.42 11.88 -0.11
N GLU A 124 -24.10 11.19 -1.02
CA GLU A 124 -25.38 10.50 -0.73
C GLU A 124 -25.21 9.41 0.33
N ILE A 125 -24.14 8.61 0.25
CA ILE A 125 -23.86 7.56 1.25
C ILE A 125 -23.59 8.20 2.62
N LEU A 126 -22.80 9.26 2.66
CA LEU A 126 -22.49 9.98 3.90
C LEU A 126 -23.74 10.59 4.56
N MET A 127 -24.64 11.17 3.77
CA MET A 127 -25.89 11.76 4.26
C MET A 127 -26.95 10.71 4.59
N SER A 128 -26.87 9.50 4.02
CA SER A 128 -27.85 8.42 4.25
C SER A 128 -27.72 7.72 5.61
N LYS A 129 -26.65 7.99 6.37
CA LYS A 129 -26.34 7.29 7.62
C LYS A 129 -26.08 8.28 8.75
N THR A 130 -26.47 7.88 9.96
CA THR A 130 -26.01 8.50 11.21
C THR A 130 -24.98 7.57 11.83
N TRP A 131 -23.78 8.09 12.06
CA TRP A 131 -22.64 7.34 12.56
C TRP A 131 -22.54 7.55 14.06
N SER A 132 -22.44 6.49 14.86
CA SER A 132 -22.42 6.59 16.32
C SER A 132 -21.33 5.74 16.94
N GLY A 133 -20.65 6.28 17.95
CA GLY A 133 -19.68 5.59 18.79
C GLY A 133 -19.50 6.40 20.08
N GLY A 134 -19.03 5.80 21.18
CA GLY A 134 -18.68 6.55 22.40
C GLY A 134 -19.71 7.56 22.96
N GLY A 135 -21.01 7.38 22.67
CA GLY A 135 -22.08 8.33 23.07
C GLY A 135 -22.25 9.57 22.18
N TYR A 136 -21.48 9.69 21.09
CA TYR A 136 -21.61 10.73 20.07
C TYR A 136 -22.32 10.22 18.82
N HIS A 137 -22.99 11.13 18.11
CA HIS A 137 -23.63 10.89 16.83
C HIS A 137 -23.13 11.92 15.81
N LEU A 138 -22.82 11.47 14.60
CA LEU A 138 -22.35 12.29 13.48
C LEU A 138 -23.25 12.05 12.26
N SER A 139 -23.80 13.12 11.70
CA SER A 139 -24.63 13.09 10.50
C SER A 139 -24.18 14.18 9.53
N PHE A 140 -24.21 13.88 8.23
CA PHE A 140 -23.79 14.81 7.18
C PHE A 140 -25.04 15.38 6.47
N SER A 141 -25.00 16.67 6.10
CA SER A 141 -26.05 17.32 5.31
C SER A 141 -25.40 18.13 4.18
N LYS A 142 -26.18 18.40 3.12
CA LYS A 142 -25.73 19.03 1.88
C LYS A 142 -25.07 20.40 2.09
N ASP A 143 -25.52 21.11 3.13
CA ASP A 143 -25.19 22.52 3.34
C ASP A 143 -24.44 22.80 4.65
N ASN A 144 -24.28 21.82 5.56
CA ASN A 144 -23.54 21.96 6.84
C ASN A 144 -23.26 20.60 7.52
N TYR A 145 -22.20 20.53 8.33
CA TYR A 145 -21.94 19.41 9.26
C TYR A 145 -22.78 19.60 10.53
N TYR A 146 -23.68 18.68 10.86
CA TYR A 146 -24.48 18.75 12.09
C TYR A 146 -23.99 17.68 13.07
N CYS A 147 -23.38 18.10 14.18
CA CYS A 147 -23.05 17.23 15.31
C CYS A 147 -24.11 17.45 16.39
N PRO A 148 -25.18 16.64 16.48
CA PRO A 148 -26.13 16.76 17.57
C PRO A 148 -25.44 16.33 18.87
N LEU A 149 -24.87 17.30 19.59
CA LEU A 149 -24.46 17.12 20.97
C LEU A 149 -25.72 16.78 21.78
N ASN A 150 -25.62 15.73 22.60
CA ASN A 150 -26.65 15.25 23.50
C ASN A 150 -27.11 16.35 24.47
N HIS A 151 -28.00 17.23 24.03
CA HIS A 151 -28.84 17.98 24.95
C HIS A 151 -29.95 17.04 25.39
N LYS A 152 -29.75 16.36 26.52
CA LYS A 152 -30.88 15.89 27.34
C LYS A 152 -31.76 17.10 27.58
N LYS A 153 -32.87 17.19 26.84
CA LYS A 153 -33.89 18.20 27.07
C LYS A 153 -34.43 17.93 28.47
N ALA A 154 -34.09 18.78 29.43
CA ALA A 154 -34.69 18.72 30.76
C ALA A 154 -36.21 18.84 30.57
N SER A 155 -36.93 17.81 31.00
CA SER A 155 -38.39 17.82 31.11
C SER A 155 -38.77 18.95 32.08
N PRO A 156 -39.65 19.90 31.71
CA PRO A 156 -40.21 20.80 32.70
C PRO A 156 -41.16 19.97 33.56
N THR A 157 -40.71 19.64 34.77
CA THR A 157 -41.58 19.12 35.83
C THR A 157 -42.43 20.26 36.37
N SER A 158 -43.76 20.02 36.33
CA SER A 158 -44.90 20.70 36.99
C SER A 158 -45.07 22.19 36.77
#